data_AF-A0A8X8G2Q4-F1
#
_entry.id   AF-A0A8X8G2Q4-F1
#
_cell.length_a   1.000
_cell.length_b   1.000
_cell.length_c   1.000
_cell.angle_alpha   90.00
_cell.angle_beta   90.00
_cell.angle_gamma   90.00
#
_symmetry.space_group_name_H-M   'P 1'
#
loop_
_entity.id
_entity.type
_entity.pdbx_description
1 polymer ?
#
loop_
_entity_poly.entity_id
_entity_poly.type
_entity_poly.pdbx_seq_one_letter_code
_entity_poly.pdbx_strand_id
1 'polypeptide(L)'
;MPIKETVYENDYLRRFVKDKEQAKKLGSSSTQKILWVCPNCKTQLVKSPGEIKRRGFKCKVCADNRSYSERLMEQLLKDNNIFYISQMRFDNCVYKDVLPFDFYLPKENICIEMHGEQHYDVRKNSKWYDDRMLFSDKIKEEYCLKNEIDYVAINCSKSDMDYILEEIKNSKLSDILNIYDKNSLKNAVMTRILNVDVKYLIDQHKKGISFLEISRETGLYRKKIVSILKKLGEYNPRGGAKNNTRKVVRLNDNKIFGSIKEAIDEVDLKQENNIVMVCRGKRKYAGRNPKTGEKYRWAYYSDYIEKS
;
A
#
# COMPACT_ATOMS: atom_id res chain seq x y z
N MET A 1 -30.61 -19.43 7.95
CA MET A 1 -30.21 -18.86 6.64
C MET A 1 -28.93 -19.55 6.20
N PRO A 2 -28.82 -20.03 4.95
CA PRO A 2 -27.57 -20.58 4.45
C PRO A 2 -26.47 -19.52 4.48
N ILE A 3 -25.25 -19.95 4.80
CA ILE A 3 -24.07 -19.09 4.77
C ILE A 3 -23.84 -18.69 3.30
N LYS A 4 -23.91 -17.40 2.98
CA LYS A 4 -23.68 -16.91 1.59
C LYS A 4 -22.25 -17.15 1.10
N GLU A 5 -21.29 -17.13 2.02
CA GLU A 5 -19.86 -17.31 1.79
C GLU A 5 -19.19 -17.58 3.15
N THR A 6 -18.41 -18.65 3.25
CA THR A 6 -17.64 -18.98 4.45
C THR A 6 -16.31 -18.21 4.50
N VAL A 7 -15.64 -18.19 5.65
CA VAL A 7 -14.30 -17.59 5.78
C VAL A 7 -13.30 -18.27 4.86
N TYR A 8 -13.42 -19.59 4.67
CA TYR A 8 -12.51 -20.36 3.83
C TYR A 8 -12.77 -20.18 2.31
N GLU A 9 -14.03 -19.97 1.91
CA GLU A 9 -14.39 -19.65 0.52
C GLU A 9 -13.98 -18.23 0.13
N ASN A 10 -13.93 -17.30 1.09
CA ASN A 10 -13.47 -15.95 0.82
C ASN A 10 -11.94 -15.94 0.54
N ASP A 11 -11.59 -15.61 -0.70
CA ASP A 11 -10.23 -15.64 -1.23
C ASP A 11 -9.22 -14.81 -0.42
N TYR A 12 -9.66 -13.69 0.15
CA TYR A 12 -8.85 -12.81 0.98
C TYR A 12 -8.71 -13.36 2.41
N LEU A 13 -9.82 -13.67 3.07
CA LEU A 13 -9.82 -14.05 4.49
C LEU A 13 -9.09 -15.37 4.75
N ARG A 14 -9.24 -16.37 3.87
CA ARG A 14 -8.61 -17.70 4.01
C ARG A 14 -7.09 -17.66 4.12
N ARG A 15 -6.46 -16.56 3.72
CA ARG A 15 -5.00 -16.37 3.76
C ARG A 15 -4.47 -16.10 5.17
N PHE A 16 -5.35 -15.74 6.09
CA PHE A 16 -5.00 -15.35 7.46
C PHE A 16 -5.49 -16.34 8.51
N VAL A 17 -6.20 -17.42 8.16
CA VAL A 17 -6.79 -18.32 9.17
C VAL A 17 -5.77 -19.30 9.73
N LYS A 18 -5.78 -19.51 11.06
CA LYS A 18 -4.99 -20.58 11.69
C LYS A 18 -5.64 -21.94 11.49
N ASP A 19 -6.93 -22.02 11.79
CA ASP A 19 -7.72 -23.25 11.70
C ASP A 19 -8.62 -23.19 10.46
N LYS A 20 -8.27 -24.01 9.46
CA LYS A 20 -9.00 -24.11 8.20
C LYS A 20 -10.35 -24.83 8.35
N GLU A 21 -10.46 -25.78 9.27
CA GLU A 21 -11.71 -26.53 9.49
C GLU A 21 -12.76 -25.65 10.17
N GLN A 22 -12.33 -24.82 11.14
CA GLN A 22 -13.19 -23.80 11.71
C GLN A 22 -13.63 -22.78 10.64
N ALA A 23 -12.72 -22.36 9.76
CA ALA A 23 -13.01 -21.37 8.70
C ALA A 23 -14.03 -21.87 7.65
N LYS A 24 -14.07 -23.18 7.37
CA LYS A 24 -15.06 -23.79 6.46
C LYS A 24 -16.48 -23.76 7.01
N LYS A 25 -16.65 -23.71 8.33
CA LYS A 25 -17.96 -23.72 9.00
C LYS A 25 -18.46 -22.33 9.39
N LEU A 26 -17.62 -21.31 9.28
CA LEU A 26 -17.90 -19.96 9.73
C LEU A 26 -18.20 -19.02 8.56
N GLY A 27 -19.25 -18.22 8.65
CA GLY A 27 -19.56 -17.19 7.62
C GLY A 27 -18.54 -16.05 7.58
N SER A 28 -18.22 -15.53 6.39
CA SER A 28 -17.24 -14.45 6.17
C SER A 28 -17.62 -13.10 6.80
N SER A 29 -18.90 -12.92 7.14
CA SER A 29 -19.43 -11.74 7.84
C SER A 29 -19.74 -11.99 9.33
N SER A 30 -19.33 -13.15 9.87
CA SER A 30 -19.61 -13.51 11.26
C SER A 30 -18.98 -12.52 12.26
N THR A 31 -19.63 -12.35 13.41
CA THR A 31 -19.13 -11.61 14.57
C THR A 31 -18.34 -12.51 15.54
N GLN A 32 -18.40 -13.83 15.37
CA GLN A 32 -17.62 -14.78 16.16
C GLN A 32 -16.13 -14.54 15.96
N LYS A 33 -15.39 -14.38 17.07
CA LYS A 33 -13.95 -14.18 17.03
C LYS A 33 -13.24 -15.51 16.78
N ILE A 34 -12.28 -15.48 15.87
CA ILE A 34 -11.38 -16.60 15.57
C ILE A 34 -9.92 -16.13 15.60
N LEU A 35 -9.00 -17.09 15.58
CA LEU A 35 -7.57 -16.85 15.61
C LEU A 35 -7.03 -16.69 14.18
N TRP A 36 -6.43 -15.55 13.93
CA TRP A 36 -5.79 -15.21 12.66
C TRP A 36 -4.27 -15.22 12.81
N VAL A 37 -3.56 -15.54 11.74
CA VAL A 37 -2.10 -15.59 11.64
C VAL A 37 -1.68 -14.60 10.58
N CYS A 38 -0.77 -13.69 10.91
CA CYS A 38 -0.16 -12.82 9.93
C CYS A 38 0.69 -13.65 8.94
N PRO A 39 0.48 -13.55 7.62
CA PRO A 39 1.26 -14.30 6.64
C PRO A 39 2.75 -13.93 6.70
N ASN A 40 3.06 -12.69 7.09
CA ASN A 40 4.41 -12.12 7.08
C ASN A 40 5.22 -12.53 8.31
N CYS A 41 4.74 -12.17 9.51
CA CYS A 41 5.51 -12.35 10.75
C CYS A 41 4.96 -13.45 11.66
N LYS A 42 3.94 -14.19 11.21
CA LYS A 42 3.26 -15.28 11.94
C LYS A 42 2.62 -14.89 13.29
N THR A 43 2.69 -13.62 13.66
CA THR A 43 2.01 -13.08 14.84
C THR A 43 0.51 -13.38 14.76
N GLN A 44 -0.04 -13.81 15.89
CA GLN A 44 -1.43 -14.21 16.00
C GLN A 44 -2.29 -13.07 16.55
N LEU A 45 -3.53 -12.95 16.07
CA LEU A 45 -4.50 -11.99 16.60
C LEU A 45 -5.91 -12.57 16.59
N VAL A 46 -6.73 -12.15 17.56
CA VAL A 46 -8.11 -12.64 17.71
C VAL A 46 -9.09 -11.55 17.28
N LYS A 47 -9.84 -11.82 16.21
CA LYS A 47 -10.80 -10.87 15.60
C LYS A 47 -11.96 -11.63 14.93
N SER A 48 -13.06 -10.94 14.63
CA SER A 48 -14.15 -11.53 13.86
C SER A 48 -13.93 -11.39 12.35
N PRO A 49 -14.42 -12.33 11.52
CA PRO A 49 -14.33 -12.24 10.06
C PRO A 49 -14.91 -10.95 9.48
N GLY A 50 -16.08 -10.53 9.97
CA GLY A 50 -16.72 -9.31 9.50
C GLY A 50 -15.89 -8.04 9.80
N GLU A 51 -15.13 -8.03 10.90
CA GLU A 51 -14.22 -6.91 11.19
C GLU A 51 -13.04 -6.86 10.20
N ILE A 52 -12.39 -8.00 9.95
CA ILE A 52 -11.25 -8.11 9.03
C ILE A 52 -11.68 -7.78 7.60
N LYS A 53 -12.84 -8.29 7.15
CA LYS A 53 -13.38 -8.00 5.81
C LYS A 53 -13.65 -6.50 5.60
N ARG A 54 -14.21 -5.83 6.60
CA ARG A 54 -14.55 -4.39 6.51
C ARG A 54 -13.35 -3.46 6.67
N ARG A 55 -12.39 -3.80 7.55
CA ARG A 55 -11.30 -2.89 7.95
C ARG A 55 -9.92 -3.29 7.40
N GLY A 56 -9.84 -4.46 6.76
CA GLY A 56 -8.61 -5.13 6.39
C GLY A 56 -7.91 -5.81 7.57
N PHE A 57 -7.06 -6.79 7.25
CA PHE A 57 -6.17 -7.39 8.24
C PHE A 57 -5.06 -6.40 8.62
N LYS A 58 -4.86 -6.18 9.93
CA LYS A 58 -3.80 -5.32 10.45
C LYS A 58 -3.00 -6.04 11.52
N CYS A 59 -1.78 -6.46 11.20
CA CYS A 59 -0.84 -6.98 12.18
C CYS A 59 -0.27 -5.82 13.00
N LYS A 60 -0.25 -5.96 14.34
CA LYS A 60 0.37 -4.96 15.24
C LYS A 60 1.89 -4.96 15.14
N VAL A 61 2.50 -6.12 14.92
CA VAL A 61 3.95 -6.27 14.76
C VAL A 61 4.42 -5.70 13.42
N CYS A 62 3.70 -5.94 12.32
CA CYS A 62 4.05 -5.30 11.04
C CYS A 62 3.71 -3.80 11.00
N ALA A 63 2.74 -3.34 11.80
CA ALA A 63 2.37 -1.93 11.92
C ALA A 63 3.17 -1.16 12.98
N ASP A 64 4.31 -1.68 13.44
CA ASP A 64 5.16 -0.96 14.39
C ASP A 64 5.61 0.42 13.84
N ASN A 65 6.00 1.31 14.74
CA ASN A 65 6.43 2.66 14.36
C ASN A 65 7.89 2.71 13.87
N ARG A 66 8.51 1.55 13.63
CA ARG A 66 9.90 1.49 13.15
C ARG A 66 10.04 2.12 11.77
N SER A 67 11.16 2.78 11.58
CA SER A 67 11.50 3.49 10.35
C SER A 67 11.64 2.53 9.16
N TYR A 68 11.65 3.08 7.95
CA TYR A 68 11.92 2.30 6.75
C TYR A 68 13.26 1.58 6.82
N SER A 69 14.30 2.29 7.29
CA SER A 69 15.67 1.79 7.39
C SER A 69 15.81 0.68 8.42
N GLU A 70 15.23 0.84 9.62
CA GLU A 70 15.25 -0.23 10.64
C GLU A 70 14.58 -1.51 10.12
N ARG A 71 13.44 -1.39 9.43
CA ARG A 71 12.74 -2.55 8.85
C ARG A 71 13.55 -3.24 7.75
N LEU A 72 14.30 -2.45 6.97
CA LEU A 72 15.21 -2.97 5.95
C LEU A 72 16.35 -3.75 6.58
N MET A 73 17.03 -3.17 7.57
CA MET A 73 18.13 -3.81 8.30
C MET A 73 17.67 -5.10 8.99
N GLU A 74 16.56 -5.06 9.71
CA GLU A 74 16.03 -6.24 10.40
C GLU A 74 15.67 -7.36 9.40
N GLN A 75 15.18 -7.02 8.21
CA GLN A 75 14.91 -8.03 7.19
C GLN A 75 16.20 -8.64 6.64
N LEU A 76 17.24 -7.82 6.39
CA LEU A 76 18.57 -8.32 6.00
C LEU A 76 19.16 -9.26 7.05
N LEU A 77 19.08 -8.91 8.33
CA LEU A 77 19.57 -9.75 9.43
C LEU A 77 18.83 -11.10 9.46
N LYS A 78 17.50 -11.10 9.26
CA LYS A 78 16.71 -12.34 9.18
C LYS A 78 17.07 -13.19 7.97
N ASP A 79 17.18 -12.57 6.79
CA ASP A 79 17.48 -13.28 5.55
C ASP A 79 18.88 -13.92 5.58
N ASN A 80 19.81 -13.30 6.35
CA ASN A 80 21.15 -13.83 6.61
C ASN A 80 21.23 -14.77 7.83
N ASN A 81 20.11 -15.06 8.50
CA ASN A 81 20.05 -15.87 9.73
C ASN A 81 20.98 -15.37 10.86
N ILE A 82 21.14 -14.06 10.97
CA ILE A 82 21.95 -13.44 12.03
C ILE A 82 21.09 -13.27 13.28
N PHE A 83 21.63 -13.65 14.44
CA PHE A 83 21.00 -13.39 15.72
C PHE A 83 21.23 -11.93 16.13
N TYR A 84 20.17 -11.23 16.52
CA TYR A 84 20.24 -9.83 16.92
C TYR A 84 19.24 -9.50 18.04
N ILE A 85 19.54 -8.43 18.76
CA ILE A 85 18.68 -7.80 19.76
C ILE A 85 18.31 -6.41 19.24
N SER A 86 17.03 -6.15 19.00
CA SER A 86 16.56 -4.82 18.59
C SER A 86 16.39 -3.89 19.79
N GLN A 87 16.68 -2.60 19.63
CA GLN A 87 16.50 -1.58 20.68
C GLN A 87 17.28 -1.94 21.97
N MET A 88 18.51 -2.44 21.79
CA MET A 88 19.38 -2.92 22.87
C MET A 88 19.73 -1.78 23.82
N ARG A 89 19.64 -2.02 25.11
CA ARG A 89 19.92 -1.04 26.17
C ARG A 89 20.99 -1.61 27.07
N PHE A 90 22.12 -0.94 27.14
CA PHE A 90 23.17 -1.26 28.10
C PHE A 90 23.03 -0.36 29.31
N ASP A 91 22.92 -0.93 30.51
CA ASP A 91 22.60 -0.20 31.74
C ASP A 91 23.51 1.02 31.99
N ASN A 92 24.76 0.96 31.53
CA ASN A 92 25.76 2.01 31.73
C ASN A 92 25.90 2.99 30.55
N CYS A 93 25.11 2.84 29.48
CA CYS A 93 25.06 3.78 28.37
C CYS A 93 23.90 4.77 28.57
N VAL A 94 24.10 5.80 29.38
CA VAL A 94 23.03 6.69 29.89
C VAL A 94 23.29 8.14 29.52
N TYR A 95 22.25 8.85 29.07
CA TYR A 95 22.23 10.31 29.03
C TYR A 95 21.32 10.89 30.12
N LYS A 96 20.00 10.84 29.89
CA LYS A 96 18.95 11.06 30.92
C LYS A 96 18.30 9.75 31.32
N ASP A 97 18.09 8.91 30.31
CA ASP A 97 17.70 7.52 30.42
C ASP A 97 18.75 6.66 29.70
N VAL A 98 18.69 5.34 29.90
CA VAL A 98 19.50 4.39 29.13
C VAL A 98 19.21 4.60 27.64
N LEU A 99 20.26 4.74 26.84
CA LEU A 99 20.14 4.97 25.40
C LEU A 99 19.96 3.64 24.67
N PRO A 100 18.92 3.50 23.82
CA PRO A 100 18.76 2.31 23.00
C PRO A 100 19.65 2.38 21.76
N PHE A 101 20.18 1.22 21.36
CA PHE A 101 20.78 0.98 20.06
C PHE A 101 19.80 0.27 19.14
N ASP A 102 19.68 0.69 17.87
CA ASP A 102 18.68 0.10 16.96
C ASP A 102 18.82 -1.42 16.86
N PHE A 103 20.05 -1.92 16.70
CA PHE A 103 20.37 -3.35 16.74
C PHE A 103 21.70 -3.61 17.46
N TYR A 104 21.78 -4.75 18.16
CA TYR A 104 23.01 -5.33 18.67
C TYR A 104 23.16 -6.76 18.16
N LEU A 105 24.34 -7.10 17.64
CA LEU A 105 24.72 -8.43 17.16
C LEU A 105 25.66 -9.06 18.19
N PRO A 106 25.17 -9.91 19.13
CA PRO A 106 25.97 -10.34 20.27
C PRO A 106 27.16 -11.24 19.91
N LYS A 107 27.06 -12.00 18.81
CA LYS A 107 28.11 -12.92 18.38
C LYS A 107 29.29 -12.17 17.77
N GLU A 108 29.01 -11.12 17.01
CA GLU A 108 29.99 -10.26 16.34
C GLU A 108 30.42 -9.09 17.24
N ASN A 109 29.72 -8.87 18.36
CA ASN A 109 29.88 -7.75 19.28
C ASN A 109 29.76 -6.37 18.59
N ILE A 110 28.71 -6.20 17.76
CA ILE A 110 28.48 -4.98 16.97
C ILE A 110 27.17 -4.32 17.37
N CYS A 111 27.21 -3.02 17.66
CA CYS A 111 26.05 -2.13 17.72
C CYS A 111 25.84 -1.44 16.37
N ILE A 112 24.58 -1.38 15.91
CA ILE A 112 24.19 -0.77 14.64
C ILE A 112 23.14 0.32 14.90
N GLU A 113 23.32 1.48 14.28
CA GLU A 113 22.38 2.59 14.27
C GLU A 113 21.94 2.96 12.84
N MET A 114 20.65 3.18 12.63
CA MET A 114 20.06 3.51 11.34
C MET A 114 19.70 5.01 11.27
N HIS A 115 20.71 5.87 11.23
CA HIS A 115 20.59 7.33 11.35
C HIS A 115 19.78 7.97 10.20
N GLY A 116 18.60 8.52 10.52
CA GLY A 116 17.79 9.29 9.58
C GLY A 116 18.31 10.71 9.28
N GLU A 117 17.58 11.47 8.47
CA GLU A 117 17.95 12.84 8.04
C GLU A 117 18.20 13.78 9.23
N GLN A 118 17.52 13.54 10.35
CA GLN A 118 17.64 14.31 11.59
C GLN A 118 19.06 14.35 12.17
N HIS A 119 19.89 13.33 11.91
CA HIS A 119 21.30 13.30 12.35
C HIS A 119 22.23 14.17 11.49
N TYR A 120 21.79 14.58 10.29
CA TYR A 120 22.63 15.27 9.30
C TYR A 120 22.13 16.70 9.01
N ASP A 121 20.89 17.03 9.35
CA ASP A 121 20.34 18.37 9.15
C ASP A 121 20.75 19.33 10.29
N VAL A 122 21.96 19.88 10.17
CA VAL A 122 22.54 20.86 11.10
C VAL A 122 22.00 22.30 10.92
N ARG A 123 20.97 22.51 10.09
CA ARG A 123 20.40 23.85 9.90
C ARG A 123 19.69 24.26 11.19
N LYS A 124 20.27 25.23 11.92
CA LYS A 124 19.73 25.76 13.20
C LYS A 124 18.27 26.23 13.17
N ASN A 125 17.73 26.55 11.98
CA ASN A 125 16.34 26.95 11.77
C ASN A 125 15.41 25.79 11.35
N SER A 126 15.92 24.55 11.28
CA SER A 126 15.10 23.40 10.97
C SER A 126 14.29 22.99 12.22
N LYS A 127 13.09 22.46 11.99
CA LYS A 127 12.26 21.87 13.07
C LYS A 127 12.94 20.64 13.73
N TRP A 128 13.99 20.12 13.11
CA TRP A 128 14.64 18.86 13.44
C TRP A 128 16.01 19.04 14.10
N TYR A 129 16.52 20.27 14.19
CA TYR A 129 17.78 20.58 14.86
C TYR A 129 17.61 20.36 16.37
N ASP A 130 18.31 19.35 16.90
CA ASP A 130 18.28 18.99 18.30
C ASP A 130 19.67 18.56 18.77
N ASP A 131 20.34 19.43 19.54
CA ASP A 131 21.66 19.14 20.12
C ASP A 131 21.66 17.85 20.97
N ARG A 132 20.49 17.40 21.46
CA ARG A 132 20.35 16.16 22.22
C ARG A 132 20.66 14.92 21.40
N MET A 133 20.36 14.92 20.09
CA MET A 133 20.65 13.77 19.22
C MET A 133 22.16 13.59 19.06
N LEU A 134 22.87 14.66 18.69
CA LEU A 134 24.33 14.66 18.57
C LEU A 134 25.03 14.24 19.87
N PHE A 135 24.51 14.69 21.02
CA PHE A 135 25.06 14.31 22.31
C PHE A 135 24.83 12.83 22.64
N SER A 136 23.65 12.30 22.31
CA SER A 136 23.31 10.90 22.52
C SER A 136 24.17 9.99 21.64
N ASP A 137 24.38 10.35 20.37
CA ASP A 137 25.23 9.60 19.44
C ASP A 137 26.68 9.55 19.94
N LYS A 138 27.19 10.68 20.43
CA LYS A 138 28.54 10.74 21.03
C LYS A 138 28.67 9.84 22.26
N ILE A 139 27.68 9.83 23.17
CA ILE A 139 27.69 8.94 24.34
C ILE A 139 27.71 7.47 23.91
N LYS A 140 26.92 7.11 22.89
CA LYS A 140 26.88 5.75 22.35
C LYS A 140 28.23 5.33 21.77
N GLU A 141 28.84 6.19 20.96
CA GLU A 141 30.16 5.96 20.36
C GLU A 141 31.24 5.77 21.44
N GLU A 142 31.29 6.67 22.45
CA GLU A 142 32.23 6.58 23.56
C GLU A 142 32.01 5.32 24.41
N TYR A 143 30.74 4.94 24.64
CA TYR A 143 30.40 3.71 25.35
C TYR A 143 30.90 2.48 24.61
N CYS A 144 30.62 2.39 23.30
CA CYS A 144 31.07 1.28 22.47
C CYS A 144 32.59 1.18 22.45
N LEU A 145 33.29 2.31 22.26
CA LEU A 145 34.76 2.36 22.28
C LEU A 145 35.34 1.87 23.61
N LYS A 146 34.79 2.31 24.74
CA LYS A 146 35.25 1.92 26.08
C LYS A 146 35.04 0.44 26.39
N ASN A 147 34.01 -0.18 25.82
CA ASN A 147 33.66 -1.57 26.07
C ASN A 147 34.11 -2.52 24.94
N GLU A 148 34.95 -2.04 24.02
CA GLU A 148 35.45 -2.82 22.87
C GLU A 148 34.31 -3.41 22.03
N ILE A 149 33.21 -2.67 21.90
CA ILE A 149 32.06 -2.99 21.05
C ILE A 149 32.20 -2.22 19.75
N ASP A 150 32.07 -2.90 18.62
CA ASP A 150 32.11 -2.25 17.32
C ASP A 150 30.84 -1.42 17.11
N TYR A 151 30.98 -0.15 16.75
CA TYR A 151 29.85 0.75 16.48
C TYR A 151 29.77 1.06 14.98
N VAL A 152 28.60 0.81 14.38
CA VAL A 152 28.34 1.07 12.96
C VAL A 152 27.08 1.92 12.80
N ALA A 153 27.27 3.18 12.43
CA ALA A 153 26.17 4.07 12.03
C ALA A 153 25.98 4.04 10.51
N ILE A 154 24.77 3.68 10.06
CA ILE A 154 24.40 3.65 8.64
C ILE A 154 23.61 4.90 8.29
N ASN A 155 24.08 5.66 7.30
CA ASN A 155 23.38 6.85 6.83
C ASN A 155 22.08 6.47 6.10
N CYS A 156 20.96 6.84 6.70
CA CYS A 156 19.61 6.61 6.19
C CYS A 156 18.86 7.92 5.93
N SER A 157 19.59 9.03 5.74
CA SER A 157 19.01 10.34 5.42
C SER A 157 18.06 10.30 4.23
N LYS A 158 18.35 9.46 3.24
CA LYS A 158 17.44 9.14 2.14
C LYS A 158 16.73 7.84 2.45
N SER A 159 15.40 7.89 2.53
CA SER A 159 14.52 6.70 2.65
C SER A 159 14.41 5.95 1.31
N ASP A 160 15.55 5.58 0.74
CA ASP A 160 15.70 4.87 -0.51
C ASP A 160 16.47 3.55 -0.28
N MET A 161 15.98 2.46 -0.85
CA MET A 161 16.58 1.14 -0.65
C MET A 161 18.01 1.08 -1.17
N ASP A 162 18.25 1.63 -2.36
CA ASP A 162 19.50 1.45 -3.07
C ASP A 162 20.58 2.24 -2.37
N TYR A 163 20.22 3.45 -1.93
CA TYR A 163 21.07 4.27 -1.08
C TYR A 163 21.48 3.55 0.20
N ILE A 164 20.52 3.03 0.98
CA ILE A 164 20.83 2.37 2.26
C ILE A 164 21.66 1.10 2.05
N LEU A 165 21.35 0.30 1.02
CA LEU A 165 22.12 -0.90 0.72
C LEU A 165 23.57 -0.58 0.33
N GLU A 166 23.80 0.54 -0.35
CA GLU A 166 25.14 1.00 -0.69
C GLU A 166 25.92 1.45 0.56
N GLU A 167 25.29 2.19 1.46
CA GLU A 167 25.89 2.57 2.75
C GLU A 167 26.24 1.33 3.60
N ILE A 168 25.39 0.30 3.60
CA ILE A 168 25.69 -0.98 4.28
C ILE A 168 26.89 -1.67 3.65
N LYS A 169 26.98 -1.72 2.31
CA LYS A 169 28.12 -2.32 1.59
C LYS A 169 29.45 -1.60 1.86
N ASN A 170 29.39 -0.29 2.06
CA ASN A 170 30.56 0.52 2.37
C ASN A 170 30.91 0.54 3.87
N SER A 171 30.19 -0.23 4.69
CA SER A 171 30.44 -0.41 6.12
C SER A 171 31.06 -1.79 6.42
N LYS A 172 31.48 -1.99 7.69
CA LYS A 172 31.90 -3.29 8.23
C LYS A 172 30.84 -4.39 8.10
N LEU A 173 29.57 -4.02 7.92
CA LEU A 173 28.49 -5.00 7.79
C LEU A 173 28.54 -5.77 6.46
N SER A 174 29.31 -5.31 5.48
CA SER A 174 29.46 -6.00 4.19
C SER A 174 30.11 -7.38 4.31
N ASP A 175 30.96 -7.58 5.33
CA ASP A 175 31.59 -8.87 5.62
C ASP A 175 30.60 -9.89 6.24
N ILE A 176 29.49 -9.40 6.77
CA ILE A 176 28.53 -10.16 7.58
C ILE A 176 27.20 -10.35 6.82
N LEU A 177 26.79 -9.34 6.05
CA LEU A 177 25.51 -9.30 5.35
C LEU A 177 25.65 -9.59 3.87
N ASN A 178 24.90 -10.59 3.42
CA ASN A 178 24.71 -10.88 2.03
C ASN A 178 23.44 -10.19 1.48
N ILE A 179 23.55 -9.55 0.30
CA ILE A 179 22.52 -8.70 -0.31
C ILE A 179 22.16 -9.21 -1.73
N TYR A 180 22.32 -10.50 -2.04
CA TYR A 180 22.14 -11.01 -3.41
C TYR A 180 20.70 -10.89 -3.97
N ASP A 181 19.65 -10.93 -3.14
CA ASP A 181 18.25 -10.88 -3.62
C ASP A 181 17.50 -9.61 -3.20
N LYS A 182 17.84 -8.51 -3.87
CA LYS A 182 17.23 -7.19 -3.67
C LYS A 182 15.72 -7.17 -3.94
N ASN A 183 15.22 -8.00 -4.86
CA ASN A 183 13.80 -8.02 -5.22
C ASN A 183 12.97 -8.70 -4.12
N SER A 184 13.44 -9.85 -3.62
CA SER A 184 12.81 -10.51 -2.48
C SER A 184 12.83 -9.63 -1.24
N LEU A 185 13.97 -8.98 -0.96
CA LEU A 185 14.12 -8.03 0.14
C LEU A 185 13.13 -6.86 0.03
N LYS A 186 13.04 -6.23 -1.15
CA LYS A 186 12.09 -5.15 -1.43
C LYS A 186 10.65 -5.60 -1.18
N ASN A 187 10.28 -6.78 -1.65
CA ASN A 187 8.95 -7.32 -1.44
C ASN A 187 8.67 -7.60 0.04
N ALA A 188 9.61 -8.20 0.77
CA ALA A 188 9.47 -8.51 2.18
C ALA A 188 9.30 -7.23 3.02
N VAL A 189 10.20 -6.26 2.84
CA VAL A 189 10.18 -4.97 3.55
C VAL A 189 8.89 -4.20 3.25
N MET A 190 8.52 -4.09 1.97
CA MET A 190 7.27 -3.42 1.58
C MET A 190 6.04 -4.13 2.14
N THR A 191 5.99 -5.46 2.13
CA THR A 191 4.85 -6.21 2.68
C THR A 191 4.67 -5.95 4.18
N ARG A 192 5.78 -5.85 4.92
CA ARG A 192 5.78 -5.51 6.34
C ARG A 192 5.35 -4.06 6.59
N ILE A 193 5.87 -3.09 5.84
CA ILE A 193 5.50 -1.65 5.96
C ILE A 193 4.03 -1.43 5.68
N LEU A 194 3.53 -2.03 4.61
CA LEU A 194 2.19 -1.73 4.14
C LEU A 194 1.12 -2.35 5.03
N ASN A 195 1.52 -3.38 5.80
CA ASN A 195 0.66 -4.20 6.65
C ASN A 195 -0.54 -4.76 5.88
N VAL A 196 -0.26 -5.25 4.68
CA VAL A 196 -1.26 -5.83 3.77
C VAL A 196 -0.68 -7.07 3.11
N ASP A 197 -1.56 -7.91 2.59
CA ASP A 197 -1.17 -9.03 1.77
C ASP A 197 -0.83 -8.56 0.35
N VAL A 198 0.43 -8.18 0.15
CA VAL A 198 0.93 -7.67 -1.14
C VAL A 198 0.78 -8.70 -2.25
N LYS A 199 1.04 -9.97 -1.96
CA LYS A 199 0.89 -11.06 -2.93
C LYS A 199 -0.55 -11.15 -3.43
N TYR A 200 -1.53 -11.05 -2.54
CA TYR A 200 -2.94 -10.96 -2.94
C TYR A 200 -3.20 -9.79 -3.89
N LEU A 201 -2.70 -8.59 -3.58
CA LEU A 201 -2.92 -7.41 -4.42
C LEU A 201 -2.32 -7.56 -5.82
N ILE A 202 -1.10 -8.12 -5.91
CA ILE A 202 -0.43 -8.39 -7.19
C ILE A 202 -1.24 -9.41 -7.98
N ASP A 203 -1.63 -10.53 -7.36
CA ASP A 203 -2.38 -11.61 -8.02
C ASP A 203 -3.73 -11.09 -8.56
N GLN A 204 -4.50 -10.36 -7.76
CA GLN A 204 -5.78 -9.78 -8.19
C GLN A 204 -5.59 -8.72 -9.28
N HIS A 205 -4.50 -7.95 -9.24
CA HIS A 205 -4.20 -6.97 -10.28
C HIS A 205 -3.84 -7.65 -11.60
N LYS A 206 -3.03 -8.71 -11.57
CA LYS A 206 -2.66 -9.54 -12.73
C LYS A 206 -3.88 -10.23 -13.35
N LYS A 207 -4.86 -10.65 -12.54
CA LYS A 207 -6.17 -11.17 -12.98
C LYS A 207 -7.09 -10.11 -13.58
N GLY A 208 -6.73 -8.82 -13.52
CA GLY A 208 -7.56 -7.73 -14.05
C GLY A 208 -8.74 -7.31 -13.15
N ILE A 209 -8.83 -7.80 -11.91
CA ILE A 209 -9.94 -7.50 -10.97
C ILE A 209 -9.96 -6.02 -10.58
N SER A 210 -11.12 -5.37 -10.67
CA SER A 210 -11.23 -3.91 -10.48
C SER A 210 -10.67 -3.45 -9.11
N PHE A 211 -9.99 -2.29 -9.06
CA PHE A 211 -9.54 -1.76 -7.76
C PHE A 211 -10.69 -1.47 -6.79
N LEU A 212 -11.92 -1.29 -7.31
CA LEU A 212 -13.12 -1.14 -6.49
C LEU A 212 -13.50 -2.46 -5.81
N GLU A 213 -13.38 -3.57 -6.52
CA GLU A 213 -13.63 -4.91 -6.00
C GLU A 213 -12.56 -5.35 -5.00
N ILE A 214 -11.28 -5.18 -5.35
CA ILE A 214 -10.15 -5.40 -4.42
C ILE A 214 -10.35 -4.56 -3.15
N SER A 215 -10.83 -3.31 -3.28
CA SER A 215 -11.10 -2.45 -2.13
C SER A 215 -12.22 -2.98 -1.23
N ARG A 216 -13.30 -3.55 -1.81
CA ARG A 216 -14.41 -4.15 -1.04
C ARG A 216 -14.00 -5.41 -0.29
N GLU A 217 -13.12 -6.22 -0.87
CA GLU A 217 -12.66 -7.47 -0.26
C GLU A 217 -11.62 -7.24 0.83
N THR A 218 -10.69 -6.33 0.58
CA THR A 218 -9.53 -6.09 1.46
C THR A 218 -9.75 -4.98 2.48
N GLY A 219 -10.80 -4.15 2.30
CA GLY A 219 -11.00 -2.92 3.06
C GLY A 219 -9.98 -1.81 2.76
N LEU A 220 -9.09 -1.99 1.77
CA LEU A 220 -8.08 -1.00 1.40
C LEU A 220 -8.63 0.02 0.42
N TYR A 221 -8.36 1.30 0.64
CA TYR A 221 -8.73 2.35 -0.31
C TYR A 221 -7.95 2.23 -1.61
N ARG A 222 -8.61 2.51 -2.74
CA ARG A 222 -8.02 2.49 -4.11
C ARG A 222 -6.67 3.22 -4.18
N LYS A 223 -6.55 4.42 -3.59
CA LYS A 223 -5.31 5.22 -3.60
C LYS A 223 -4.13 4.45 -2.98
N LYS A 224 -4.40 3.73 -1.88
CA LYS A 224 -3.39 2.89 -1.21
C LYS A 224 -3.00 1.71 -2.09
N ILE A 225 -3.95 1.00 -2.69
CA ILE A 225 -3.68 -0.13 -3.60
C ILE A 225 -2.78 0.29 -4.77
N VAL A 226 -3.12 1.39 -5.45
CA VAL A 226 -2.33 1.91 -6.58
C VAL A 226 -0.93 2.33 -6.14
N SER A 227 -0.80 3.03 -5.01
CA SER A 227 0.50 3.44 -4.48
C SER A 227 1.41 2.23 -4.20
N ILE A 228 0.85 1.17 -3.63
CA ILE A 228 1.57 -0.08 -3.35
C ILE A 228 2.08 -0.71 -4.63
N LEU A 229 1.19 -0.95 -5.59
CA LEU A 229 1.54 -1.58 -6.86
C LEU A 229 2.63 -0.78 -7.61
N LYS A 230 2.57 0.56 -7.56
CA LYS A 230 3.59 1.43 -8.16
C LYS A 230 4.96 1.26 -7.50
N LYS A 231 5.02 1.27 -6.16
CA LYS A 231 6.28 1.08 -5.42
C LYS A 231 6.93 -0.27 -5.71
N LEU A 232 6.12 -1.29 -5.96
CA LEU A 232 6.57 -2.64 -6.27
C LEU A 232 6.92 -2.83 -7.76
N GLY A 233 6.67 -1.85 -8.63
CA GLY A 233 6.84 -2.00 -10.08
C GLY A 233 5.80 -2.91 -10.74
N GLU A 234 4.75 -3.31 -10.01
CA GLU A 234 3.70 -4.23 -10.47
C GLU A 234 2.45 -3.47 -10.98
N TYR A 235 2.49 -2.13 -10.99
CA TYR A 235 1.39 -1.32 -11.49
C TYR A 235 1.37 -1.25 -13.01
N ASN A 236 0.59 -2.14 -13.60
CA ASN A 236 0.16 -1.97 -14.99
C ASN A 236 -1.07 -1.05 -15.03
N PRO A 237 -0.99 0.15 -15.64
CA PRO A 237 -2.18 0.94 -15.89
C PRO A 237 -3.07 0.12 -16.80
N ARG A 238 -4.24 -0.28 -16.29
CA ARG A 238 -5.29 -0.77 -17.18
C ARG A 238 -5.59 0.40 -18.08
N GLY A 239 -5.38 0.22 -19.38
CA GLY A 239 -5.68 1.24 -20.37
C GLY A 239 -7.00 1.86 -19.96
N GLY A 240 -6.96 3.15 -19.59
CA GLY A 240 -8.19 3.87 -19.29
C GLY A 240 -9.13 3.54 -20.43
N ALA A 241 -10.38 3.15 -20.12
CA ALA A 241 -11.37 2.77 -21.13
C ALA A 241 -11.14 3.65 -22.34
N LYS A 242 -10.60 3.09 -23.45
CA LYS A 242 -10.30 3.83 -24.69
C LYS A 242 -11.41 4.83 -24.82
N ASN A 243 -11.13 6.15 -24.72
CA ASN A 243 -12.15 7.21 -24.61
C ASN A 243 -13.42 6.73 -25.27
N ASN A 244 -14.35 6.17 -24.48
CA ASN A 244 -15.45 5.42 -25.07
C ASN A 244 -16.47 6.49 -25.38
N THR A 245 -16.13 7.30 -26.39
CA THR A 245 -16.97 8.32 -26.95
C THR A 245 -18.18 7.57 -27.48
N ARG A 246 -19.20 7.48 -26.62
CA ARG A 246 -20.42 6.81 -26.97
C ARG A 246 -21.04 7.59 -28.11
N LYS A 247 -21.17 6.94 -29.27
CA LYS A 247 -21.92 7.49 -30.39
C LYS A 247 -23.37 7.69 -29.94
N VAL A 248 -23.94 8.80 -30.34
CA VAL A 248 -25.34 9.13 -30.08
C VAL A 248 -26.01 9.50 -31.39
N VAL A 249 -27.31 9.26 -31.45
CA VAL A 249 -28.15 9.63 -32.58
C VAL A 249 -29.20 10.62 -32.11
N ARG A 250 -29.40 11.69 -32.89
CA ARG A 250 -30.54 12.59 -32.74
C ARG A 250 -31.70 12.00 -33.53
N LEU A 251 -32.75 11.61 -32.82
CA LEU A 251 -33.85 10.82 -33.40
C LEU A 251 -34.78 11.65 -34.30
N ASN A 252 -34.69 12.98 -34.25
CA ASN A 252 -35.55 13.87 -35.06
C ASN A 252 -35.18 13.82 -36.55
N ASP A 253 -33.89 13.67 -36.86
CA ASP A 253 -33.35 13.72 -38.22
C ASP A 253 -32.35 12.59 -38.50
N ASN A 254 -32.26 11.62 -37.59
CA ASN A 254 -31.34 10.48 -37.63
C ASN A 254 -29.86 10.87 -37.77
N LYS A 255 -29.47 12.10 -37.37
CA LYS A 255 -28.07 12.53 -37.40
C LYS A 255 -27.26 11.79 -36.34
N ILE A 256 -26.20 11.11 -36.76
CA ILE A 256 -25.29 10.34 -35.90
C ILE A 256 -24.08 11.19 -35.55
N PHE A 257 -23.70 11.19 -34.28
CA PHE A 257 -22.53 11.87 -33.76
C PHE A 257 -21.52 10.83 -33.26
N GLY A 258 -20.24 11.06 -33.55
CA GLY A 258 -19.12 10.24 -33.10
C GLY A 258 -18.93 10.26 -31.58
N SER A 259 -19.44 11.30 -30.91
CA SER A 259 -19.40 11.45 -29.46
C SER A 259 -20.55 12.31 -28.93
N ILE A 260 -20.82 12.21 -27.62
CA ILE A 260 -21.74 13.13 -26.92
C ILE A 260 -21.23 14.58 -26.97
N LYS A 261 -19.91 14.78 -26.97
CA LYS A 261 -19.30 16.11 -27.02
C LYS A 261 -19.63 16.81 -28.34
N GLU A 262 -19.41 16.13 -29.46
CA GLU A 262 -19.76 16.62 -30.79
C GLU A 262 -21.25 16.98 -30.90
N ALA A 263 -22.13 16.13 -30.34
CA ALA A 263 -23.56 16.39 -30.30
C ALA A 263 -23.93 17.66 -29.53
N ILE A 264 -23.18 18.00 -28.48
CA ILE A 264 -23.43 19.17 -27.64
C ILE A 264 -22.95 20.44 -28.27
N ASP A 265 -21.76 20.40 -28.88
CA ASP A 265 -21.18 21.54 -29.58
C ASP A 265 -22.12 21.96 -30.73
N GLU A 266 -22.73 20.99 -31.41
CA GLU A 266 -23.73 21.23 -32.46
C GLU A 266 -25.03 21.89 -31.94
N VAL A 267 -25.51 21.48 -30.76
CA VAL A 267 -26.81 21.94 -30.22
C VAL A 267 -26.69 22.99 -29.12
N ASP A 268 -25.50 23.57 -28.95
CA ASP A 268 -25.15 24.59 -27.96
C ASP A 268 -25.64 24.28 -26.54
N LEU A 269 -25.31 23.08 -26.06
CA LEU A 269 -25.60 22.68 -24.68
C LEU A 269 -24.39 22.88 -23.76
N LYS A 270 -24.63 23.22 -22.50
CA LYS A 270 -23.52 23.46 -21.55
C LYS A 270 -22.94 22.19 -20.89
N GLN A 271 -23.65 21.05 -20.95
CA GLN A 271 -23.29 19.86 -20.16
C GLN A 271 -23.66 18.54 -20.86
N GLU A 272 -22.72 17.59 -20.88
CA GLU A 272 -22.88 16.22 -21.42
C GLU A 272 -23.99 15.41 -20.76
N ASN A 273 -24.20 15.65 -19.48
CA ASN A 273 -25.21 14.94 -18.73
C ASN A 273 -26.63 15.20 -19.27
N ASN A 274 -26.86 16.30 -20.00
CA ASN A 274 -28.17 16.59 -20.58
C ASN A 274 -28.60 15.54 -21.61
N ILE A 275 -27.73 15.19 -22.56
CA ILE A 275 -27.98 14.15 -23.57
C ILE A 275 -28.01 12.76 -22.89
N VAL A 276 -27.08 12.49 -21.97
CA VAL A 276 -27.02 11.21 -21.22
C VAL A 276 -28.33 10.92 -20.49
N MET A 277 -28.94 11.92 -19.85
CA MET A 277 -30.22 11.75 -19.17
C MET A 277 -31.36 11.39 -20.13
N VAL A 278 -31.32 11.88 -21.38
CA VAL A 278 -32.31 11.53 -22.40
C VAL A 278 -32.11 10.10 -22.87
N CYS A 279 -30.88 9.71 -23.24
CA CYS A 279 -30.58 8.35 -23.67
C CYS A 279 -30.92 7.29 -22.59
N ARG A 280 -30.84 7.67 -21.30
CA ARG A 280 -31.22 6.80 -20.16
C ARG A 280 -32.71 6.84 -19.80
N GLY A 281 -33.54 7.54 -20.58
CA GLY A 281 -34.98 7.69 -20.33
C GLY A 281 -35.35 8.56 -19.11
N LYS A 282 -34.38 9.25 -18.50
CA LYS A 282 -34.61 10.15 -17.35
C LYS A 282 -35.11 11.54 -17.76
N ARG A 283 -34.93 11.91 -19.03
CA ARG A 283 -35.47 13.13 -19.64
C ARG A 283 -36.06 12.82 -21.00
N LYS A 284 -37.06 13.60 -21.42
CA LYS A 284 -37.72 13.42 -22.72
C LYS A 284 -36.95 14.05 -23.89
N TYR A 285 -36.15 15.08 -23.63
CA TYR A 285 -35.41 15.83 -24.66
C TYR A 285 -34.22 16.60 -24.06
N ALA A 286 -33.27 17.00 -24.92
CA ALA A 286 -32.16 17.89 -24.58
C ALA A 286 -31.78 18.74 -25.80
N GLY A 287 -31.75 20.07 -25.65
CA GLY A 287 -31.57 21.00 -26.76
C GLY A 287 -32.85 21.20 -27.58
N ARG A 288 -32.86 22.24 -28.42
CA ARG A 288 -33.96 22.57 -29.32
C ARG A 288 -33.44 23.14 -30.63
N ASN A 289 -34.20 22.98 -31.69
CA ASN A 289 -33.93 23.65 -32.97
C ASN A 289 -34.13 25.16 -32.81
N PRO A 290 -33.11 26.01 -33.10
CA PRO A 290 -33.23 27.47 -32.94
C PRO A 290 -34.30 28.10 -33.84
N LYS A 291 -34.59 27.50 -35.01
CA LYS A 291 -35.55 28.04 -35.98
C LYS A 291 -36.98 27.56 -35.73
N THR A 292 -37.15 26.27 -35.40
CA THR A 292 -38.49 25.65 -35.28
C THR A 292 -38.94 25.47 -33.82
N GLY A 293 -38.04 25.66 -32.85
CA GLY A 293 -38.31 25.39 -31.43
C GLY A 293 -38.47 23.91 -31.08
N GLU A 294 -38.30 23.01 -32.06
CA GLU A 294 -38.49 21.57 -31.89
C GLU A 294 -37.52 20.99 -30.88
N LYS A 295 -38.01 20.12 -29.99
CA LYS A 295 -37.23 19.50 -28.92
C LYS A 295 -36.47 18.27 -29.42
N TYR A 296 -35.16 18.25 -29.24
CA TYR A 296 -34.32 17.14 -29.72
C TYR A 296 -34.37 15.92 -28.80
N ARG A 297 -34.60 14.75 -29.39
CA ARG A 297 -34.58 13.44 -28.74
C ARG A 297 -33.30 12.70 -29.09
N TRP A 298 -32.79 11.92 -28.14
CA TRP A 298 -31.48 11.29 -28.24
C TRP A 298 -31.53 9.84 -27.81
N ALA A 299 -30.77 8.98 -28.50
CA ALA A 299 -30.49 7.61 -28.08
C ALA A 299 -28.98 7.33 -28.18
N TYR A 300 -28.50 6.35 -27.41
CA TYR A 300 -27.21 5.75 -27.73
C TYR A 300 -27.32 5.03 -29.06
N TYR A 301 -26.31 5.19 -29.92
CA TYR A 301 -26.33 4.57 -31.24
C TYR A 301 -26.46 3.04 -31.16
N SER A 302 -25.83 2.40 -30.16
CA SER A 302 -26.00 0.97 -29.85
C SER A 302 -27.45 0.58 -29.64
N ASP A 303 -28.20 1.38 -28.87
CA ASP A 303 -29.57 1.07 -28.49
C ASP A 303 -30.55 1.39 -29.64
N TYR A 304 -30.15 2.27 -30.56
CA TYR A 304 -30.90 2.61 -31.77
C TYR A 304 -30.83 1.49 -32.81
N ILE A 305 -29.65 0.92 -33.05
CA ILE A 305 -29.47 -0.18 -34.00
C ILE A 305 -30.09 -1.50 -33.52
N GLU A 306 -30.19 -1.73 -32.22
CA GLU A 306 -30.85 -2.92 -31.66
C GLU A 306 -32.39 -2.88 -31.77
N LYS A 307 -32.97 -1.70 -32.02
CA LYS A 307 -34.43 -1.49 -32.06
C LYS A 307 -34.96 -1.14 -33.46
N SER A 308 -34.08 -0.96 -34.44
CA SER A 308 -34.41 -0.65 -35.83
C SER A 308 -34.47 -1.94 -36.65
#